data_AF-A0A672SR74-F1
#
_entry.id   AF-A0A672SR74-F1
#
_cell.length_a   1.000
_cell.length_b   1.000
_cell.length_c   1.000
_cell.angle_alpha   90.00
_cell.angle_beta   90.00
_cell.angle_gamma   90.00
#
_symmetry.space_group_name_H-M   'P 1'
#
loop_
_entity.id
_entity.type
_entity.pdbx_description
1 polymer ?
#
loop_
_entity_poly.entity_id
_entity_poly.type
_entity_poly.pdbx_seq_one_letter_code
_entity_poly.pdbx_strand_id
1 'polypeptide(L)'
;MRHLHKALRENHHLRHGGRMQYGLFLKGIGLTLEQALQFWRSEFVKGKVDADKFDKAYAYSVRHMFGKEGKRTDYTPYSCMKVILSNPPSQGDYHGCPFRHSDPELLKQKLQNYKVSPSGINQILELVKGMHYQLACQKYFELTHNVEDAGFSLNHPNQYFTESQKLLEGGREIKKEVDMSQRSQENPANMTRPSQANSKQAHEEMGDLDSFFQDE
;
A
#
# COMPACT_ATOMS: atom_id res chain seq x y z
N MET A 1 -0.33 5.82 2.68
CA MET A 1 -0.53 4.82 3.76
C MET A 1 -0.80 5.44 5.13
N ARG A 2 -0.04 6.45 5.58
CA ARG A 2 -0.33 7.19 6.84
C ARG A 2 -1.80 7.59 7.01
N HIS A 3 -2.42 8.12 5.95
CA HIS A 3 -3.83 8.53 5.95
C HIS A 3 -4.80 7.36 6.24
N LEU A 4 -4.59 6.21 5.59
CA LEU A 4 -5.38 4.99 5.80
C LEU A 4 -5.23 4.46 7.23
N HIS A 5 -4.01 4.43 7.76
CA HIS A 5 -3.81 4.01 9.16
C HIS A 5 -4.53 4.93 10.14
N LYS A 6 -4.40 6.26 9.96
CA LYS A 6 -5.07 7.23 10.81
C LYS A 6 -6.60 7.05 10.77
N ALA A 7 -7.18 6.98 9.58
CA ALA A 7 -8.61 6.77 9.40
C ALA A 7 -9.10 5.45 10.01
N LEU A 8 -8.32 4.38 9.88
CA LEU A 8 -8.63 3.09 10.50
C LEU A 8 -8.66 3.20 12.02
N ARG A 9 -7.70 3.89 12.64
CA ARG A 9 -7.65 4.08 14.09
C ARG A 9 -8.72 5.02 14.63
N GLU A 10 -9.15 6.00 13.83
CA GLU A 10 -10.18 6.97 14.22
C GLU A 10 -11.59 6.41 14.05
N ASN A 11 -11.84 5.71 12.94
CA ASN A 11 -13.17 5.25 12.57
C ASN A 11 -13.42 3.78 12.93
N HIS A 12 -12.37 3.06 13.34
CA HIS A 12 -12.38 1.61 13.58
C HIS A 12 -12.90 0.79 12.38
N HIS A 13 -12.81 1.35 11.17
CA HIS A 13 -13.26 0.73 9.93
C HIS A 13 -12.60 1.40 8.72
N LEU A 14 -12.50 0.65 7.62
CA LEU A 14 -12.18 1.17 6.29
C LEU A 14 -13.13 0.57 5.25
N ARG A 15 -13.54 1.38 4.28
CA ARG A 15 -14.25 0.93 3.07
C ARG A 15 -13.37 0.04 2.19
N HIS A 16 -13.99 -0.68 1.27
CA HIS A 16 -13.35 -1.71 0.44
C HIS A 16 -12.01 -1.25 -0.15
N GLY A 17 -11.98 -0.15 -0.91
CA GLY A 17 -10.75 0.36 -1.52
C GLY A 17 -9.64 0.67 -0.51
N GLY A 18 -10.00 1.13 0.69
CA GLY A 18 -9.06 1.36 1.79
C GLY A 18 -8.52 0.06 2.40
N ARG A 19 -9.38 -0.95 2.58
CA ARG A 19 -8.97 -2.28 3.05
C ARG A 19 -8.00 -2.92 2.07
N MET A 20 -8.27 -2.83 0.77
CA MET A 20 -7.42 -3.41 -0.28
C MET A 20 -6.07 -2.72 -0.35
N GLN A 21 -6.05 -1.39 -0.51
CA GLN A 21 -4.81 -0.64 -0.63
C GLN A 21 -3.93 -0.77 0.61
N TYR A 22 -4.52 -0.70 1.82
CA TYR A 22 -3.75 -0.79 3.05
C TYR A 22 -3.38 -2.23 3.42
N GLY A 23 -4.31 -3.18 3.25
CA GLY A 23 -4.08 -4.59 3.55
C GLY A 23 -2.96 -5.19 2.71
N LEU A 24 -2.95 -4.93 1.40
CA LEU A 24 -1.87 -5.39 0.53
C LEU A 24 -0.55 -4.66 0.84
N PHE A 25 -0.58 -3.37 1.18
CA PHE A 25 0.61 -2.68 1.65
C PHE A 25 1.19 -3.34 2.92
N LEU A 26 0.35 -3.68 3.91
CA LEU A 26 0.75 -4.36 5.15
C LEU A 26 1.36 -5.74 4.88
N LYS A 27 0.76 -6.53 4.00
CA LYS A 27 1.34 -7.78 3.51
C LYS A 27 2.74 -7.54 2.91
N GLY A 28 2.87 -6.52 2.06
CA GLY A 28 4.14 -6.19 1.40
C GLY A 28 5.26 -5.74 2.34
N ILE A 29 4.94 -5.17 3.51
CA ILE A 29 5.95 -4.83 4.54
C ILE A 29 6.26 -6.01 5.48
N GLY A 30 5.62 -7.17 5.28
CA GLY A 30 5.94 -8.41 5.98
C GLY A 30 4.91 -8.91 6.99
N LEU A 31 3.72 -8.30 7.06
CA LEU A 31 2.66 -8.80 7.94
C LEU A 31 2.19 -10.18 7.47
N THR A 32 2.21 -11.17 8.34
CA THR A 32 1.71 -12.53 8.05
C THR A 32 0.17 -12.55 8.01
N LEU A 33 -0.43 -13.60 7.45
CA LEU A 33 -1.89 -13.75 7.41
C LEU A 33 -2.50 -13.74 8.82
N GLU A 34 -1.88 -14.47 9.77
CA GLU A 34 -2.35 -14.54 11.15
C GLU A 34 -2.32 -13.17 11.82
N GLN A 35 -1.22 -12.44 11.66
CA GLN A 35 -1.09 -11.07 12.15
C GLN A 35 -2.07 -10.12 11.46
N ALA A 36 -2.32 -10.28 10.17
CA ALA A 36 -3.29 -9.46 9.44
C ALA A 36 -4.72 -9.69 9.93
N LEU A 37 -5.13 -10.96 10.13
CA LEU A 37 -6.43 -11.29 10.71
C LEU A 37 -6.58 -10.69 12.11
N GLN A 38 -5.56 -10.83 12.97
CA GLN A 38 -5.57 -10.24 14.30
C GLN A 38 -5.61 -8.70 14.25
N PHE A 39 -4.83 -8.09 13.36
CA PHE A 39 -4.77 -6.64 13.18
C PHE A 39 -6.13 -6.07 12.80
N TRP A 40 -6.77 -6.62 11.76
CA TRP A 40 -8.07 -6.14 11.30
C TRP A 40 -9.18 -6.45 12.30
N ARG A 41 -9.21 -7.66 12.88
CA ARG A 41 -10.22 -8.07 13.87
C ARG A 41 -10.15 -7.17 15.10
N SER A 42 -8.97 -7.02 15.69
CA SER A 42 -8.80 -6.22 16.92
C SER A 42 -9.13 -4.74 16.76
N GLU A 43 -9.04 -4.20 15.55
CA GLU A 43 -9.41 -2.81 15.29
C GLU A 43 -10.90 -2.67 14.97
N PHE A 44 -11.48 -3.56 14.16
CA PHE A 44 -12.89 -3.50 13.77
C PHE A 44 -13.84 -3.73 14.95
N VAL A 45 -13.45 -4.58 15.91
CA VAL A 45 -14.23 -4.85 17.13
C VAL A 45 -14.27 -3.68 18.11
N LYS A 46 -13.38 -2.69 17.98
CA LYS A 46 -13.51 -1.42 18.73
C LYS A 46 -14.60 -0.53 18.15
N GLY A 47 -14.97 -0.76 16.89
CA GLY A 47 -16.04 -0.06 16.21
C GLY A 47 -17.38 -0.75 16.40
N LYS A 48 -18.15 -0.84 15.32
CA LYS A 48 -19.50 -1.42 15.31
C LYS A 48 -19.56 -2.85 14.74
N VAL A 49 -18.41 -3.48 14.53
CA VAL A 49 -18.31 -4.82 13.95
C VAL A 49 -18.03 -5.80 15.08
N ASP A 50 -18.98 -6.65 15.44
CA ASP A 50 -18.72 -7.71 16.41
C ASP A 50 -17.78 -8.80 15.83
N ALA A 51 -17.25 -9.64 16.72
CA ALA A 51 -16.27 -10.66 16.35
C ALA A 51 -16.82 -11.68 15.33
N ASP A 52 -18.08 -12.08 15.48
CA ASP A 52 -18.71 -13.06 14.59
C ASP A 52 -18.98 -12.47 13.19
N LYS A 53 -19.40 -11.22 13.14
CA LYS A 53 -19.55 -10.45 11.90
C LYS A 53 -18.20 -10.27 11.21
N PHE A 54 -17.13 -10.05 11.97
CA PHE A 54 -15.78 -10.01 11.39
C PHE A 54 -15.43 -11.33 10.69
N ASP A 55 -15.62 -12.45 11.38
CA ASP A 55 -15.26 -13.76 10.87
C ASP A 55 -16.08 -14.15 9.63
N LYS A 56 -17.34 -13.70 9.54
CA LYS A 56 -18.24 -13.96 8.40
C LYS A 56 -18.02 -13.02 7.21
N ALA A 57 -17.86 -11.72 7.44
CA ALA A 57 -17.86 -10.71 6.38
C ALA A 57 -16.45 -10.30 5.92
N TYR A 58 -15.48 -10.22 6.84
CA TYR A 58 -14.17 -9.61 6.56
C TYR A 58 -13.02 -10.61 6.51
N ALA A 59 -13.04 -11.67 7.32
CA ALA A 59 -11.93 -12.62 7.38
C ALA A 59 -11.65 -13.30 6.02
N TYR A 60 -12.70 -13.60 5.24
CA TYR A 60 -12.56 -14.12 3.89
C TYR A 60 -11.77 -13.18 2.98
N SER A 61 -12.13 -11.89 2.97
CA SER A 61 -11.42 -10.86 2.18
C SER A 61 -9.94 -10.75 2.59
N VAL A 62 -9.64 -10.83 3.89
CA VAL A 62 -8.25 -10.83 4.38
C VAL A 62 -7.49 -12.06 3.87
N ARG A 63 -8.05 -13.27 3.97
CA ARG A 63 -7.38 -14.48 3.45
C ARG A 63 -7.21 -14.45 1.93
N HIS A 64 -8.17 -13.86 1.21
CA HIS A 64 -8.10 -13.70 -0.23
C HIS A 64 -6.94 -12.79 -0.67
N MET A 65 -6.68 -11.67 0.03
CA MET A 65 -5.49 -10.82 -0.21
C MET A 65 -4.16 -11.57 -0.06
N PHE A 66 -4.14 -12.65 0.72
CA PHE A 66 -2.97 -13.52 0.94
C PHE A 66 -2.97 -14.77 0.05
N GLY A 67 -3.86 -14.86 -0.95
CA GLY A 67 -3.93 -15.98 -1.88
C GLY A 67 -4.35 -17.30 -1.22
N LYS A 68 -5.05 -17.25 -0.07
CA LYS A 68 -5.52 -18.47 0.63
C LYS A 68 -6.95 -18.87 0.29
N GLU A 69 -7.64 -18.05 -0.51
CA GLU A 69 -9.03 -18.25 -0.94
C GLU A 69 -9.15 -18.09 -2.47
N GLY A 70 -10.30 -18.48 -3.03
CA GLY A 70 -10.60 -18.30 -4.46
C GLY A 70 -9.60 -19.00 -5.39
N LYS A 71 -9.16 -18.32 -6.46
CA LYS A 71 -8.13 -18.80 -7.40
C LYS A 71 -6.73 -18.91 -6.79
N ARG A 72 -6.56 -18.52 -5.51
CA ARG A 72 -5.29 -18.54 -4.78
C ARG A 72 -4.22 -17.65 -5.42
N THR A 73 -4.65 -16.56 -6.06
CA THR A 73 -3.76 -15.57 -6.66
C THR A 73 -2.99 -14.81 -5.59
N ASP A 74 -1.67 -14.75 -5.73
CA ASP A 74 -0.82 -13.97 -4.84
C ASP A 74 -0.87 -12.48 -5.20
N TYR A 75 -1.88 -11.78 -4.69
CA TYR A 75 -2.08 -10.35 -5.00
C TYR A 75 -0.89 -9.49 -4.58
N THR A 76 -0.32 -8.78 -5.56
CA THR A 76 0.78 -7.86 -5.33
C THR A 76 0.28 -6.55 -4.71
N PRO A 77 1.04 -5.95 -3.78
CA PRO A 77 0.79 -4.58 -3.32
C PRO A 77 0.63 -3.57 -4.45
N TYR A 78 -0.20 -2.55 -4.24
CA TYR A 78 -0.50 -1.57 -5.29
C TYR A 78 0.68 -0.62 -5.52
N SER A 79 1.07 -0.47 -6.80
CA SER A 79 2.04 0.54 -7.23
C SER A 79 1.49 1.96 -7.12
N CYS A 80 2.38 2.96 -7.12
CA CYS A 80 1.96 4.36 -7.13
C CYS A 80 1.04 4.66 -8.32
N MET A 81 1.36 4.14 -9.50
CA MET A 81 0.55 4.33 -10.71
C MET A 81 -0.86 3.78 -10.55
N LYS A 82 -1.03 2.56 -10.00
CA LYS A 82 -2.37 2.02 -9.74
C LYS A 82 -3.14 2.88 -8.74
N VAL A 83 -2.50 3.27 -7.64
CA VAL A 83 -3.11 4.13 -6.59
C VAL A 83 -3.49 5.51 -7.11
N ILE A 84 -2.80 6.03 -8.14
CA ILE A 84 -3.05 7.34 -8.74
C ILE A 84 -4.12 7.29 -9.84
N LEU A 85 -4.22 6.20 -10.60
CA LEU A 85 -4.99 6.17 -11.85
C LEU A 85 -6.25 5.30 -11.84
N SER A 86 -6.34 4.26 -10.99
CA SER A 86 -7.39 3.23 -11.17
C SER A 86 -8.69 3.49 -10.40
N ASN A 87 -8.62 3.70 -9.08
CA ASN A 87 -9.82 3.83 -8.23
C ASN A 87 -9.77 5.17 -7.46
N PRO A 88 -10.39 6.24 -7.98
CA PRO A 88 -10.41 7.53 -7.30
C PRO A 88 -11.32 7.47 -6.07
N PRO A 89 -10.88 7.99 -4.91
CA PRO A 89 -11.67 7.95 -3.68
C PRO A 89 -12.90 8.87 -3.77
N SER A 90 -14.00 8.45 -3.15
CA SER A 90 -15.23 9.23 -2.97
C SER A 90 -15.40 9.72 -1.52
N GLN A 91 -16.50 10.42 -1.22
CA GLN A 91 -16.78 10.86 0.15
C GLN A 91 -16.86 9.65 1.11
N GLY A 92 -16.09 9.72 2.20
CA GLY A 92 -15.95 8.63 3.18
C GLY A 92 -14.86 7.61 2.84
N ASP A 93 -14.20 7.74 1.69
CA ASP A 93 -13.01 6.97 1.34
C ASP A 93 -11.71 7.66 1.76
N TYR A 94 -10.75 6.83 2.16
CA TYR A 94 -9.43 7.28 2.61
C TYR A 94 -8.29 6.71 1.75
N HIS A 95 -8.64 5.95 0.71
CA HIS A 95 -7.69 5.35 -0.23
C HIS A 95 -7.22 6.36 -1.29
N GLY A 96 -6.33 5.93 -2.18
CA GLY A 96 -5.73 6.77 -3.21
C GLY A 96 -4.43 7.46 -2.77
N CYS A 97 -3.93 8.33 -3.65
CA CYS A 97 -2.73 9.14 -3.44
C CYS A 97 -3.11 10.54 -2.92
N PRO A 98 -2.66 10.96 -1.71
CA PRO A 98 -2.97 12.30 -1.19
C PRO A 98 -2.51 13.44 -2.10
N PHE A 99 -1.37 13.27 -2.78
CA PHE A 99 -0.84 14.27 -3.71
C PHE A 99 -1.69 14.43 -4.98
N ARG A 100 -2.55 13.46 -5.30
CA ARG A 100 -3.47 13.51 -6.45
C ARG A 100 -4.91 13.84 -6.04
N HIS A 101 -5.40 13.20 -4.98
CA HIS A 101 -6.82 13.13 -4.66
C HIS A 101 -7.24 14.04 -3.49
N SER A 102 -6.31 14.59 -2.71
CA SER A 102 -6.67 15.64 -1.75
C SER A 102 -6.74 16.98 -2.46
N ASP A 103 -7.66 17.85 -2.04
CA ASP A 103 -7.64 19.23 -2.46
C ASP A 103 -6.36 19.93 -1.97
N PRO A 104 -5.86 20.96 -2.69
CA PRO A 104 -4.59 21.60 -2.36
C PRO A 104 -4.54 22.21 -0.95
N GLU A 105 -5.65 22.76 -0.45
CA GLU A 105 -5.69 23.42 0.86
C GLU A 105 -5.66 22.38 1.99
N LEU A 106 -6.43 21.30 1.88
CA LEU A 106 -6.35 20.18 2.80
C LEU A 106 -4.99 19.48 2.76
N LEU A 107 -4.38 19.35 1.57
CA LEU A 107 -3.03 18.80 1.45
C LEU A 107 -2.02 19.68 2.19
N LYS A 108 -2.09 21.00 2.02
CA LYS A 108 -1.27 21.98 2.74
C LYS A 108 -1.44 21.83 4.26
N GLN A 109 -2.67 21.81 4.76
CA GLN A 109 -2.96 21.61 6.18
C GLN A 109 -2.39 20.27 6.72
N LYS A 110 -2.54 19.18 5.96
CA LYS A 110 -1.95 17.87 6.31
C LYS A 110 -0.43 17.97 6.41
N LEU A 111 0.24 18.60 5.44
CA LEU A 111 1.69 18.75 5.45
C LEU A 111 2.19 19.64 6.60
N GLN A 112 1.46 20.70 6.95
CA GLN A 112 1.74 21.52 8.14
C GLN A 112 1.64 20.69 9.42
N ASN A 113 0.59 19.87 9.57
CA ASN A 113 0.44 18.96 10.71
C ASN A 113 1.55 17.89 10.76
N TYR A 114 2.17 17.59 9.61
CA TYR A 114 3.32 16.70 9.52
C TYR A 114 4.66 17.40 9.77
N LYS A 115 4.62 18.69 10.17
CA LYS A 115 5.79 19.52 10.50
C LYS A 115 6.73 19.74 9.31
N VAL A 116 6.20 19.70 8.08
CA VAL A 116 6.97 20.10 6.90
C VAL A 116 7.11 21.62 6.89
N SER A 117 8.30 22.13 6.56
CA SER A 117 8.57 23.57 6.53
C SER A 117 7.68 24.28 5.49
N PRO A 118 7.30 25.55 5.70
CA PRO A 118 6.48 26.29 4.74
C PRO A 118 7.06 26.34 3.31
N SER A 119 8.39 26.48 3.20
CA SER A 119 9.10 26.42 1.92
C SER A 119 8.98 25.04 1.26
N GLY A 120 9.18 23.96 2.02
CA GLY A 120 9.03 22.59 1.52
C GLY A 120 7.60 22.27 1.07
N ILE A 121 6.60 22.80 1.79
CA ILE A 121 5.19 22.67 1.40
C ILE A 121 4.95 23.33 0.03
N ASN A 122 5.45 24.54 -0.18
CA ASN A 122 5.28 25.23 -1.47
C ASN A 122 5.91 24.43 -2.63
N GLN A 123 7.11 23.88 -2.43
CA GLN A 123 7.77 23.02 -3.43
C GLN A 123 6.94 21.77 -3.75
N ILE A 124 6.39 21.11 -2.73
CA ILE A 124 5.50 19.96 -2.92
C ILE A 124 4.24 20.35 -3.70
N LEU A 125 3.60 21.48 -3.35
CA LEU A 125 2.38 21.93 -4.02
C LEU A 125 2.63 22.34 -5.48
N GLU A 126 3.81 22.88 -5.79
CA GLU A 126 4.21 23.17 -7.17
C GLU A 126 4.34 21.90 -8.02
N LEU A 127 4.98 20.85 -7.47
CA LEU A 127 5.05 19.54 -8.12
C LEU A 127 3.66 18.93 -8.32
N VAL A 128 2.77 19.07 -7.34
CA VAL A 128 1.37 18.63 -7.46
C VAL A 128 0.63 19.38 -8.57
N LYS A 129 0.83 20.70 -8.68
CA LYS A 129 0.26 21.54 -9.75
C LYS A 129 0.76 21.11 -11.13
N GLY A 130 2.02 20.68 -11.23
CA GLY A 130 2.61 20.07 -12.43
C GLY A 130 2.20 18.60 -12.65
N MET A 131 1.29 18.05 -11.85
CA MET A 131 0.86 16.64 -11.90
C MET A 131 2.00 15.62 -11.63
N HIS A 132 3.11 16.05 -11.03
CA HIS A 132 4.26 15.23 -10.69
C HIS A 132 4.10 14.57 -9.30
N TYR A 133 3.02 13.80 -9.11
CA TYR A 133 2.61 13.30 -7.79
C TYR A 133 3.63 12.40 -7.08
N GLN A 134 4.35 11.56 -7.84
CA GLN A 134 5.41 10.72 -7.29
C GLN A 134 6.62 11.54 -6.86
N LEU A 135 7.00 12.56 -7.63
CA LEU A 135 8.07 13.49 -7.25
C LEU A 135 7.67 14.32 -6.03
N ALA A 136 6.40 14.74 -5.92
CA ALA A 136 5.89 15.40 -4.72
C ALA A 136 6.00 14.49 -3.47
N CYS A 137 5.72 13.20 -3.63
CA CYS A 137 5.87 12.21 -2.57
C CYS A 137 7.35 11.94 -2.21
N GLN A 138 8.24 11.92 -3.21
CA GLN A 138 9.69 11.83 -3.00
C GLN A 138 10.22 13.08 -2.30
N LYS A 139 9.75 14.28 -2.67
CA LYS A 139 10.14 15.52 -1.99
C LYS A 139 9.70 15.51 -0.53
N TYR A 140 8.51 14.98 -0.25
CA TYR A 140 8.07 14.75 1.13
C TYR A 140 8.97 13.75 1.88
N PHE A 141 9.46 12.70 1.22
CA PHE A 141 10.41 11.75 1.81
C PHE A 141 11.70 12.46 2.23
N GLU A 142 12.32 13.21 1.31
CA GLU A 142 13.56 13.97 1.54
C GLU A 142 13.43 14.91 2.75
N LEU A 143 12.36 15.72 2.75
CA LEU A 143 12.10 16.71 3.80
C LEU A 143 11.84 16.08 5.17
N THR A 144 11.24 14.88 5.22
CA THR A 144 10.91 14.23 6.51
C THR A 144 12.02 13.33 7.06
N HIS A 145 12.97 12.91 6.21
CA HIS A 145 14.16 12.17 6.63
C HIS A 145 15.40 13.07 6.76
N ASN A 146 15.29 14.37 6.47
CA ASN A 146 16.38 15.34 6.46
C ASN A 146 17.55 14.91 5.55
N VAL A 147 17.21 14.44 4.33
CA VAL A 147 18.20 14.09 3.29
C VAL A 147 18.03 15.02 2.09
N GLU A 148 19.15 15.36 1.43
CA GLU A 148 19.13 16.25 0.26
C GLU A 148 18.61 15.56 -1.00
N ASP A 149 18.96 14.28 -1.16
CA ASP A 149 18.52 13.42 -2.25
C ASP A 149 18.05 12.07 -1.68
N ALA A 150 16.91 11.59 -2.15
CA ALA A 150 16.40 10.27 -1.77
C ALA A 150 17.27 9.13 -2.33
N GLY A 151 17.98 9.35 -3.44
CA GLY A 151 18.84 8.34 -4.08
C GLY A 151 18.09 7.23 -4.83
N PHE A 152 16.78 7.41 -5.05
CA PHE A 152 15.95 6.49 -5.84
C PHE A 152 14.79 7.24 -6.51
N SER A 153 14.21 6.64 -7.56
CA SER A 153 12.97 7.14 -8.17
C SER A 153 11.77 6.42 -7.58
N LEU A 154 10.93 7.14 -6.84
CA LEU A 154 9.79 6.53 -6.14
C LEU A 154 8.70 6.06 -7.10
N ASN A 155 8.38 4.76 -7.08
CA ASN A 155 7.30 4.17 -7.87
C ASN A 155 6.33 3.25 -7.10
N HIS A 156 6.63 2.97 -5.83
CA HIS A 156 5.83 2.04 -5.04
C HIS A 156 5.73 2.44 -3.55
N PRO A 157 4.55 2.39 -2.90
CA PRO A 157 4.42 2.65 -1.46
C PRO A 157 5.31 1.77 -0.57
N ASN A 158 5.40 0.46 -0.85
CA ASN A 158 6.34 -0.42 -0.15
C ASN A 158 7.82 -0.05 -0.39
N GLN A 159 8.21 0.49 -1.56
CA GLN A 159 9.57 1.02 -1.77
C GLN A 159 9.84 2.19 -0.84
N TYR A 160 8.91 3.16 -0.74
CA TYR A 160 9.01 4.26 0.22
C TYR A 160 9.28 3.73 1.64
N PHE A 161 8.52 2.72 2.07
CA PHE A 161 8.67 2.13 3.40
C PHE A 161 10.05 1.49 3.58
N THR A 162 10.48 0.66 2.63
CA THR A 162 11.80 0.00 2.70
C THR A 162 12.95 0.99 2.75
N GLU A 163 12.95 2.03 1.90
CA GLU A 163 13.98 3.06 1.92
C GLU A 163 13.94 3.91 3.19
N SER A 164 12.75 4.17 3.72
CA SER A 164 12.57 4.84 5.02
C SER A 164 13.19 4.02 6.16
N GLN A 165 12.91 2.72 6.22
CA GLN A 165 13.49 1.83 7.24
C GLN A 165 15.02 1.78 7.16
N LYS A 166 15.60 1.71 5.95
CA LYS A 166 17.07 1.71 5.78
C LYS A 166 17.72 2.95 6.38
N LEU A 167 17.11 4.13 6.22
CA LEU A 167 17.61 5.38 6.80
C LEU A 167 17.46 5.42 8.31
N LEU A 168 16.36 4.89 8.86
CA LEU A 168 16.09 4.89 10.30
C LEU A 168 16.92 3.86 11.06
N GLU A 169 17.20 2.70 10.47
CA GLU A 169 17.95 1.60 11.08
C GLU A 169 19.48 1.75 10.91
N GLY A 170 19.94 2.84 10.30
CA GLY A 170 21.36 3.10 10.06
C GLY A 170 22.01 2.12 9.06
N GLY A 171 21.23 1.60 8.11
CA GLY A 171 21.73 0.71 7.05
C GLY A 171 21.93 -0.77 7.44
N ARG A 172 21.32 -1.26 8.53
CA ARG A 172 21.36 -2.71 8.84
C ARG A 172 20.23 -3.44 8.11
N GLU A 173 20.59 -4.29 7.16
CA GLU A 173 19.61 -5.10 6.41
C GLU A 173 18.87 -6.09 7.32
N ILE A 174 17.53 -6.06 7.28
CA ILE A 174 16.68 -7.10 7.84
C ILE A 174 16.83 -8.35 6.95
N LYS A 175 17.54 -9.37 7.45
CA LYS A 175 17.53 -10.70 6.87
C LYS A 175 16.11 -11.24 6.89
N LYS A 176 15.46 -11.28 5.73
CA LYS A 176 14.25 -12.10 5.54
C LYS A 176 14.67 -13.57 5.60
N GLU A 177 14.26 -14.27 6.65
CA GLU A 177 14.30 -15.73 6.66
C GLU A 177 13.30 -16.25 5.63
N VAL A 178 13.81 -16.81 4.54
CA VAL A 178 13.02 -17.58 3.57
C VAL A 178 13.13 -19.03 4.02
N ASP A 179 12.02 -19.57 4.52
CA ASP A 179 11.87 -20.98 4.84
C ASP A 179 11.99 -21.81 3.55
N MET A 180 13.07 -22.60 3.45
CA MET A 180 13.40 -23.48 2.34
C MET A 180 13.02 -24.93 2.71
N SER A 181 11.88 -25.37 2.21
CA SER A 181 11.54 -26.79 2.04
C SER A 181 10.62 -26.87 0.80
N GLN A 182 10.82 -27.67 -0.24
CA GLN A 182 11.74 -28.77 -0.56
C GLN A 182 12.08 -28.69 -2.06
N ARG A 183 13.29 -29.15 -2.43
CA ARG A 183 13.72 -29.32 -3.82
C ARG A 183 13.82 -30.82 -4.11
N SER A 184 13.09 -31.28 -5.12
CA SER A 184 13.38 -32.53 -5.83
C SER A 184 13.36 -32.25 -7.34
N GLN A 185 14.57 -32.36 -7.92
CA GLN A 185 15.00 -32.78 -9.27
C GLN A 185 13.99 -32.65 -10.44
N GLU A 186 14.31 -31.95 -11.55
CA GLU A 186 15.08 -32.50 -12.69
C GLU A 186 15.83 -31.45 -13.56
N ASN A 187 16.65 -31.96 -14.50
CA ASN A 187 17.83 -31.40 -15.18
C ASN A 187 17.56 -30.58 -16.48
N PRO A 188 18.59 -29.99 -17.14
CA PRO A 188 18.49 -28.71 -17.85
C PRO A 188 18.41 -28.82 -19.39
N ALA A 189 17.59 -27.98 -20.02
CA ALA A 189 17.79 -27.49 -21.39
C ALA A 189 16.80 -26.37 -21.73
N ASN A 190 17.25 -25.12 -21.81
CA ASN A 190 17.18 -24.25 -22.99
C ASN A 190 17.42 -22.78 -22.60
N MET A 191 18.38 -22.16 -23.27
CA MET A 191 18.57 -20.72 -23.26
C MET A 191 17.47 -20.05 -24.08
N THR A 192 16.70 -19.16 -23.47
CA THR A 192 16.01 -18.08 -24.20
C THR A 192 15.87 -16.83 -23.34
N ARG A 193 16.04 -15.67 -24.02
CA ARG A 193 16.10 -14.28 -23.56
C ARG A 193 14.94 -13.81 -22.65
N PRO A 194 15.12 -12.69 -21.91
CA PRO A 194 14.15 -12.21 -20.94
C PRO A 194 12.88 -11.67 -21.61
N SER A 195 11.72 -12.22 -21.22
CA SER A 195 10.41 -11.71 -21.59
C SER A 195 9.97 -10.61 -20.61
N GLN A 196 9.58 -9.47 -21.19
CA GLN A 196 8.91 -8.39 -20.48
C GLN A 196 7.57 -8.91 -19.92
N ALA A 197 7.40 -8.80 -18.60
CA ALA A 197 6.13 -9.13 -17.94
C ALA A 197 5.01 -8.21 -18.49
N ASN A 198 3.98 -8.84 -19.04
CA ASN A 198 2.89 -8.18 -19.75
C ASN A 198 1.92 -7.55 -18.75
N SER A 199 1.86 -6.22 -18.70
CA SER A 199 1.07 -5.42 -17.76
C SER A 199 -0.45 -5.65 -17.81
N LYS A 200 -0.95 -6.32 -18.86
CA LYS A 200 -2.38 -6.62 -19.05
C LYS A 200 -2.90 -7.70 -18.11
N GLN A 201 -2.12 -8.73 -17.85
CA GLN A 201 -2.56 -9.90 -17.07
C GLN A 201 -2.74 -9.55 -15.57
N ALA A 202 -1.83 -8.73 -15.04
CA ALA A 202 -1.94 -8.19 -13.67
C ALA A 202 -3.12 -7.21 -13.49
N HIS A 203 -3.59 -6.58 -14.57
CA HIS A 203 -4.74 -5.67 -14.51
C HIS A 203 -6.07 -6.43 -14.50
N GLU A 204 -6.18 -7.53 -15.25
CA GLU A 204 -7.37 -8.40 -15.28
C GLU A 204 -7.57 -9.15 -13.96
N GLU A 205 -6.51 -9.73 -13.39
CA GLU A 205 -6.59 -10.46 -12.12
C GLU A 205 -6.96 -9.57 -10.93
N MET A 206 -6.60 -8.29 -10.99
CA MET A 206 -6.92 -7.32 -9.94
C MET A 206 -8.34 -6.74 -10.09
N GLY A 207 -8.90 -6.73 -11.30
CA GLY A 207 -10.32 -6.39 -11.53
C GLY A 207 -11.28 -7.44 -10.94
N ASP A 208 -10.90 -8.71 -10.97
CA ASP A 208 -11.65 -9.83 -10.36
C ASP A 208 -11.81 -9.61 -8.84
N LEU A 209 -10.73 -9.19 -8.17
CA LEU A 209 -10.72 -8.87 -6.74
C LEU A 209 -11.62 -7.68 -6.39
N ASP A 210 -11.56 -6.60 -7.18
CA ASP A 210 -12.39 -5.41 -6.95
C ASP A 210 -13.87 -5.68 -7.29
N SER A 211 -14.18 -6.66 -8.16
CA SER A 211 -15.56 -7.03 -8.52
C SER A 211 -16.26 -7.94 -7.50
N PHE A 212 -15.51 -8.78 -6.78
CA PHE A 212 -16.08 -9.76 -5.84
C PHE A 212 -16.66 -9.13 -4.56
N PHE A 213 -16.38 -7.86 -4.30
CA PHE A 213 -16.67 -7.19 -3.02
C PHE A 213 -17.34 -5.81 -3.20
N GLN A 214 -17.95 -5.54 -4.36
CA GLN A 214 -18.73 -4.32 -4.60
C GLN A 214 -20.07 -4.29 -3.85
N ASP A 215 -20.50 -5.41 -3.26
CA ASP A 215 -21.82 -5.58 -2.66
C ASP A 215 -21.90 -5.35 -1.13
N GLU A 216 -20.92 -4.67 -0.51
CA GLU A 216 -20.96 -4.29 0.93
C GLU A 216 -20.81 -2.78 1.22
#